data_AF-A0A7S0L167-F1
#
_entry.id   AF-A0A7S0L167-F1
#
_cell.length_a   1.000
_cell.length_b   1.000
_cell.length_c   1.000
_cell.angle_alpha   90.00
_cell.angle_beta   90.00
_cell.angle_gamma   90.00
#
_symmetry.space_group_name_H-M   'P 1'
#
loop_
_entity.id
_entity.type
_entity.pdbx_description
1 polymer ?
#
loop_
_entity_poly.entity_id
_entity_poly.type
_entity_poly.pdbx_seq_one_letter_code
_entity_poly.pdbx_strand_id
1 'polypeptide(L)'
;MSPSMLILAPALLASAILSSLGGAPVKRVVVSGGTHGNEYTGVYVLHRLDSRKEHLVDTFPSLQIETLVANPKAHSSNRRFIDADLNRMFSEATLRDIALEGYEPNRAKAINAALGPKGVSAAVDVCIDLHTTTANMGATIIVDEWCPLAQRIAAYILQKWEPCHAHRLRVMVHEGMTQDQTPYLCSVARHGLQI
;
A
#
# COMPACT_ATOMS: atom_id res chain seq x y z
N MET A 1 35.50 -15.12 16.11
CA MET A 1 35.51 -13.72 16.58
C MET A 1 36.16 -12.85 15.52
N SER A 2 35.36 -12.03 14.83
CA SER A 2 35.66 -10.64 14.46
C SER A 2 34.41 -10.09 13.75
N PRO A 3 33.61 -9.25 14.43
CA PRO A 3 32.53 -8.48 13.83
C PRO A 3 33.05 -7.08 13.52
N SER A 4 33.00 -6.63 12.26
CA SER A 4 33.01 -5.19 11.93
C SER A 4 32.73 -4.93 10.46
N MET A 5 31.78 -4.01 10.26
CA MET A 5 31.70 -3.05 9.15
C MET A 5 31.50 -3.59 7.74
N LEU A 6 30.25 -3.51 7.29
CA LEU A 6 29.94 -2.65 6.15
C LEU A 6 28.51 -2.11 6.31
N ILE A 7 28.38 -1.10 7.17
CA ILE A 7 27.23 -0.18 7.17
C ILE A 7 27.43 0.68 5.92
N LEU A 8 26.95 0.21 4.76
CA LEU A 8 26.87 1.04 3.56
C LEU A 8 25.49 1.71 3.50
N ALA A 9 25.41 2.81 4.24
CA ALA A 9 24.59 4.00 4.00
C ALA A 9 23.09 3.84 3.65
N PRO A 10 22.18 3.89 4.65
CA PRO A 10 20.77 4.20 4.43
C PRO A 10 20.57 5.61 3.83
N ALA A 11 21.56 6.51 3.96
CA ALA A 11 21.46 7.92 3.61
C ALA A 11 21.69 8.22 2.11
N LEU A 12 22.43 7.40 1.37
CA LEU A 12 22.79 7.70 -0.03
C LEU A 12 21.66 7.43 -1.03
N LEU A 13 20.67 6.61 -0.67
CA LEU A 13 19.58 6.23 -1.57
C LEU A 13 18.33 7.11 -1.44
N ALA A 14 18.15 7.80 -0.32
CA ALA A 14 17.10 8.81 -0.16
C ALA A 14 17.25 9.92 -1.23
N SER A 15 18.48 10.28 -1.59
CA SER A 15 18.77 11.32 -2.59
C SER A 15 18.52 10.87 -4.05
N ALA A 16 18.86 9.62 -4.38
CA ALA A 16 18.82 9.13 -5.76
C ALA A 16 17.43 8.68 -6.25
N ILE A 17 16.50 8.40 -5.33
CA ILE A 17 15.13 8.00 -5.69
C ILE A 17 14.21 9.22 -5.88
N LEU A 18 14.55 10.37 -5.29
CA LEU A 18 13.72 11.57 -5.18
C LEU A 18 13.94 12.64 -6.27
N SER A 19 14.93 12.49 -7.15
CA SER A 19 15.40 13.60 -8.01
C SER A 19 15.02 13.52 -9.49
N SER A 20 14.32 12.48 -9.98
CA SER A 20 14.08 12.33 -11.43
C SER A 20 12.65 12.58 -11.91
N LEU A 21 11.75 13.01 -11.04
CA LEU A 21 10.46 13.62 -11.40
C LEU A 21 10.29 14.74 -10.40
N GLY A 22 10.02 15.98 -10.82
CA GLY A 22 9.88 17.16 -9.95
C GLY A 22 8.68 17.12 -8.98
N GLY A 23 8.36 15.96 -8.41
CA GLY A 23 7.32 15.75 -7.41
C GLY A 23 7.82 16.05 -6.00
N ALA A 24 6.88 16.41 -5.13
CA ALA A 24 7.16 16.64 -3.72
C ALA A 24 7.73 15.37 -3.05
N PRO A 25 8.63 15.52 -2.06
CA PRO A 25 9.16 14.38 -1.34
C PRO A 25 8.06 13.61 -0.60
N VAL A 26 8.12 12.28 -0.65
CA VAL A 26 7.23 11.39 0.12
C VAL A 26 7.47 11.59 1.61
N LYS A 27 6.40 11.88 2.36
CA LYS A 27 6.45 12.04 3.82
C LYS A 27 5.49 11.11 4.54
N ARG A 28 4.26 10.95 4.08
CA ARG A 28 3.20 10.18 4.73
C ARG A 28 2.93 8.88 4.00
N VAL A 29 3.22 7.76 4.67
CA VAL A 29 3.03 6.41 4.16
C VAL A 29 1.99 5.69 5.01
N VAL A 30 1.00 5.10 4.37
CA VAL A 30 0.01 4.24 5.02
C VAL A 30 0.23 2.80 4.58
N VAL A 31 0.32 1.88 5.53
CA VAL A 31 0.25 0.44 5.29
C VAL A 31 -1.14 -0.03 5.69
N SER A 32 -1.91 -0.52 4.73
CA SER A 32 -3.23 -1.09 4.98
C SER A 32 -3.20 -2.61 4.93
N GLY A 33 -4.11 -3.22 5.67
CA GLY A 33 -4.28 -4.67 5.72
C GLY A 33 -5.70 -5.01 6.15
N GLY A 34 -6.12 -6.23 5.84
CA GLY A 34 -7.51 -6.65 6.08
C GLY A 34 -8.51 -5.90 5.21
N THR A 35 -8.11 -5.49 3.99
CA THR A 35 -9.04 -4.97 2.98
C THR A 35 -10.07 -6.03 2.61
N HIS A 36 -9.62 -7.28 2.49
CA HIS A 36 -10.46 -8.45 2.62
C HIS A 36 -10.33 -9.03 4.03
N GLY A 37 -11.45 -9.21 4.73
CA GLY A 37 -11.42 -9.51 6.16
C GLY A 37 -10.85 -10.88 6.54
N ASN A 38 -10.87 -11.84 5.62
CA ASN A 38 -10.34 -13.20 5.83
C ASN A 38 -8.85 -13.35 5.42
N GLU A 39 -8.16 -12.25 5.11
CA GLU A 39 -6.74 -12.22 4.76
C GLU A 39 -5.90 -11.71 5.95
N TYR A 40 -5.53 -12.63 6.84
CA TYR A 40 -4.98 -12.31 8.16
C TYR A 40 -3.54 -11.78 8.15
N THR A 41 -2.73 -12.13 7.14
CA THR A 41 -1.31 -11.74 7.10
C THR A 41 -1.13 -10.24 7.17
N GLY A 42 -1.92 -9.47 6.40
CA GLY A 42 -1.87 -8.01 6.42
C GLY A 42 -2.13 -7.46 7.82
N VAL A 43 -3.21 -7.90 8.47
CA VAL A 43 -3.59 -7.46 9.83
C VAL A 43 -2.49 -7.79 10.85
N TYR A 44 -1.88 -8.97 10.77
CA TYR A 44 -0.76 -9.33 11.65
C TYR A 44 0.47 -8.43 11.43
N VAL A 45 0.78 -8.10 10.17
CA VAL A 45 1.87 -7.16 9.84
C VAL A 45 1.59 -5.78 10.43
N LEU A 46 0.35 -5.28 10.37
CA LEU A 46 -0.01 -4.00 10.98
C LEU A 46 0.28 -4.00 12.48
N HIS A 47 -0.15 -5.03 13.21
CA HIS A 47 0.16 -5.15 14.64
C HIS A 47 1.66 -5.17 14.91
N ARG A 48 2.45 -5.81 14.04
CA ARG A 48 3.90 -5.84 14.17
C ARG A 48 4.53 -4.47 13.92
N LEU A 49 4.05 -3.72 12.93
CA LEU A 49 4.49 -2.35 12.66
C LEU A 49 4.15 -1.42 13.84
N ASP A 50 2.93 -1.50 14.36
CA ASP A 50 2.49 -0.71 15.51
C ASP A 50 3.35 -1.00 16.76
N SER A 51 3.66 -2.27 17.01
CA SER A 51 4.55 -2.66 18.12
C SER A 51 5.99 -2.14 18.01
N ARG A 52 6.38 -1.65 16.82
CA ARG A 52 7.72 -1.16 16.49
C ARG A 52 7.74 0.31 16.09
N LYS A 53 6.67 1.05 16.38
CA LYS A 53 6.48 2.42 15.89
C LYS A 53 7.64 3.36 16.23
N GLU A 54 8.14 3.33 17.47
CA GLU A 54 9.30 4.15 17.89
C GLU A 54 10.54 3.84 17.06
N HIS A 55 10.87 2.57 16.90
CA HIS A 55 11.99 2.13 16.07
C HIS A 55 11.85 2.54 14.60
N LEU A 56 10.62 2.51 14.05
CA LEU A 56 10.35 2.96 12.68
C LEU A 56 10.58 4.47 12.52
N VAL A 57 10.17 5.27 13.51
CA VAL A 57 10.42 6.72 13.53
C VAL A 57 11.92 7.02 13.58
N ASP A 58 12.67 6.31 14.43
CA ASP A 58 14.12 6.50 14.53
C ASP A 58 14.86 6.08 13.26
N THR A 59 14.42 4.99 12.63
CA THR A 59 15.05 4.44 11.42
C THR A 59 14.72 5.26 10.18
N PHE A 60 13.50 5.80 10.11
CA PHE A 60 12.99 6.55 8.96
C PHE A 60 12.43 7.91 9.39
N PRO A 61 13.25 8.82 9.93
CA PRO A 61 12.78 10.06 10.54
C PRO A 61 12.14 11.04 9.54
N SER A 62 12.36 10.84 8.24
CA SER A 62 11.70 11.62 7.18
C SER A 62 10.31 11.10 6.81
N LEU A 63 9.88 9.96 7.37
CA LEU A 63 8.62 9.30 7.04
C LEU A 63 7.70 9.22 8.27
N GLN A 64 6.46 9.64 8.08
CA GLN A 64 5.33 9.32 8.93
C GLN A 64 4.70 8.02 8.42
N ILE A 65 4.93 6.92 9.15
CA ILE A 65 4.39 5.60 8.82
C ILE A 65 3.16 5.34 9.70
N GLU A 66 2.02 5.11 9.06
CA GLU A 66 0.73 4.82 9.69
C GLU A 66 0.20 3.47 9.23
N THR A 67 -0.63 2.84 10.07
CA THR A 67 -1.27 1.56 9.80
C THR A 67 -2.79 1.74 9.67
N LEU A 68 -3.44 0.93 8.83
CA LEU A 68 -4.90 0.95 8.65
C LEU A 68 -5.47 -0.46 8.52
N VAL A 69 -6.30 -0.87 9.49
CA VAL A 69 -7.21 -2.00 9.31
C VAL A 69 -8.36 -1.55 8.39
N ALA A 70 -8.33 -1.98 7.14
CA ALA A 70 -9.19 -1.45 6.09
C ALA A 70 -10.67 -1.88 6.23
N ASN A 71 -10.94 -3.17 6.45
CA ASN A 71 -12.30 -3.70 6.61
C ASN A 71 -12.50 -4.38 7.99
N PRO A 72 -12.61 -3.61 9.09
CA PRO A 72 -12.69 -4.18 10.44
C PRO A 72 -13.94 -5.05 10.65
N LYS A 73 -15.09 -4.72 10.04
CA LYS A 73 -16.31 -5.52 10.19
C LYS A 73 -16.18 -6.87 9.48
N ALA A 74 -15.70 -6.90 8.23
CA ALA A 74 -15.46 -8.16 7.53
C ALA A 74 -14.39 -9.00 8.23
N HIS A 75 -13.34 -8.36 8.75
CA HIS A 75 -12.30 -9.04 9.52
C HIS A 75 -12.85 -9.70 10.78
N SER A 76 -13.64 -8.98 11.57
CA SER A 76 -14.30 -9.53 12.77
C SER A 76 -15.23 -10.71 12.47
N SER A 77 -15.78 -10.76 11.26
CA SER A 77 -16.68 -11.83 10.81
C SER A 77 -15.96 -12.96 10.06
N ASN A 78 -14.62 -12.91 9.92
CA ASN A 78 -13.83 -13.81 9.08
C ASN A 78 -14.43 -13.99 7.68
N ARG A 79 -14.80 -12.87 7.05
CA ARG A 79 -15.37 -12.86 5.70
C ARG A 79 -14.53 -11.96 4.81
N ARG A 80 -14.50 -12.26 3.51
CA ARG A 80 -13.86 -11.39 2.51
C ARG A 80 -14.46 -9.98 2.58
N PHE A 81 -15.79 -9.89 2.59
CA PHE A 81 -16.56 -8.65 2.76
C PHE A 81 -17.94 -8.95 3.37
N ILE A 82 -18.63 -7.91 3.82
CA ILE A 82 -19.99 -7.93 4.37
C ILE A 82 -21.03 -7.78 3.25
N ASP A 83 -21.06 -6.62 2.59
CA ASP A 83 -22.07 -6.25 1.59
C ASP A 83 -21.48 -6.25 0.16
N ALA A 84 -20.30 -5.67 -0.03
CA ALA A 84 -19.61 -5.61 -1.33
C ALA A 84 -18.09 -5.70 -1.18
N ASP A 85 -17.37 -6.09 -2.23
CA ASP A 85 -15.90 -6.15 -2.17
C ASP A 85 -15.29 -4.74 -1.98
N LEU A 86 -14.69 -4.47 -0.81
CA LEU A 86 -14.10 -3.16 -0.48
C LEU A 86 -13.06 -2.73 -1.52
N ASN A 87 -12.26 -3.66 -2.04
CA ASN A 87 -11.22 -3.37 -3.04
C ASN A 87 -11.81 -3.15 -4.45
N ARG A 88 -13.12 -2.93 -4.56
CA ARG A 88 -13.82 -2.48 -5.78
C ARG A 88 -14.54 -1.14 -5.60
N MET A 89 -14.41 -0.50 -4.42
CA MET A 89 -15.24 0.64 -4.03
C MET A 89 -14.54 2.01 -4.13
N PHE A 90 -13.34 2.09 -4.70
CA PHE A 90 -12.52 3.30 -4.68
C PHE A 90 -12.39 4.03 -6.02
N SER A 91 -13.17 3.69 -7.04
CA SER A 91 -13.23 4.54 -8.24
C SER A 91 -13.88 5.88 -7.89
N GLU A 92 -13.51 6.96 -8.59
CA GLU A 92 -14.12 8.28 -8.37
C GLU A 92 -15.64 8.24 -8.55
N ALA A 93 -16.13 7.46 -9.53
CA ALA A 93 -17.55 7.25 -9.73
C ALA A 93 -18.23 6.67 -8.48
N THR A 94 -17.66 5.60 -7.91
CA THR A 94 -18.19 4.96 -6.70
C THR A 94 -18.10 5.87 -5.47
N LEU A 95 -16.99 6.60 -5.30
CA LEU A 95 -16.76 7.48 -4.16
C LEU A 95 -17.71 8.68 -4.15
N ARG A 96 -18.12 9.17 -5.33
CA ARG A 96 -19.04 10.30 -5.49
C ARG A 96 -20.51 9.89 -5.53
N ASP A 97 -20.82 8.61 -5.70
CA ASP A 97 -22.20 8.14 -5.74
C ASP A 97 -22.81 8.14 -4.33
N ILE A 98 -23.64 9.15 -4.05
CA ILE A 98 -24.33 9.33 -2.76
C ILE A 98 -25.41 8.26 -2.56
N ALA A 99 -26.00 7.74 -3.65
CA ALA A 99 -27.04 6.72 -3.58
C ALA A 99 -26.49 5.32 -3.27
N LEU A 100 -25.17 5.11 -3.46
CA LEU A 100 -24.53 3.85 -3.11
C LEU A 100 -24.36 3.72 -1.59
N GLU A 101 -25.25 2.92 -1.01
CA GLU A 101 -25.30 2.59 0.40
C GLU A 101 -24.73 1.18 0.69
N GLY A 102 -24.57 0.85 1.96
CA GLY A 102 -23.97 -0.40 2.42
C GLY A 102 -22.69 -0.17 3.21
N TYR A 103 -22.18 -1.25 3.82
CA TYR A 103 -21.03 -1.14 4.70
C TYR A 103 -19.74 -0.78 3.95
N GLU A 104 -19.34 -1.53 2.91
CA GLU A 104 -18.11 -1.25 2.17
C GLU A 104 -18.12 0.04 1.36
N PRO A 105 -19.20 0.43 0.66
CA PRO A 105 -19.28 1.75 0.01
C PRO A 105 -19.07 2.91 1.00
N ASN A 106 -19.73 2.86 2.17
CA ASN A 106 -19.55 3.87 3.21
C ASN A 106 -18.14 3.82 3.83
N ARG A 107 -17.58 2.61 3.98
CA ARG A 107 -16.21 2.44 4.46
C ARG A 107 -15.19 3.03 3.47
N ALA A 108 -15.37 2.83 2.17
CA ALA A 108 -14.53 3.39 1.13
C ALA A 108 -14.57 4.93 1.14
N LYS A 109 -15.77 5.52 1.24
CA LYS A 109 -15.95 6.98 1.41
C LYS A 109 -15.22 7.51 2.65
N ALA A 110 -15.33 6.81 3.78
CA ALA A 110 -14.63 7.18 5.02
C ALA A 110 -13.10 7.08 4.90
N ILE A 111 -12.59 6.02 4.26
CA ILE A 111 -11.15 5.87 3.99
C ILE A 111 -10.66 6.97 3.04
N ASN A 112 -11.43 7.29 2.00
CA ASN A 112 -11.10 8.37 1.08
C ASN A 112 -11.06 9.74 1.78
N ALA A 113 -11.97 10.00 2.72
CA ALA A 113 -11.93 11.22 3.53
C ALA A 113 -10.69 11.29 4.44
N ALA A 114 -10.18 10.15 4.93
CA ALA A 114 -9.03 10.09 5.84
C ALA A 114 -7.67 10.09 5.13
N LEU A 115 -7.58 9.43 3.97
CA LEU A 115 -6.32 9.21 3.24
C LEU A 115 -6.21 10.08 1.98
N GLY A 116 -7.35 10.38 1.37
CA GLY A 116 -7.47 11.13 0.14
C GLY A 116 -7.60 12.64 0.39
N PRO A 117 -8.47 13.36 -0.35
CA PRO A 117 -9.33 12.82 -1.41
C PRO A 117 -8.50 12.27 -2.57
N LYS A 118 -8.95 11.16 -3.14
CA LYS A 118 -8.28 10.49 -4.25
C LYS A 118 -7.94 11.44 -5.40
N GLY A 119 -6.77 11.19 -6.00
CA GLY A 119 -6.18 12.01 -7.05
C GLY A 119 -4.99 12.85 -6.55
N VAL A 120 -4.65 13.90 -7.30
CA VAL A 120 -3.42 14.68 -7.10
C VAL A 120 -3.35 15.40 -5.74
N SER A 121 -4.50 15.67 -5.13
CA SER A 121 -4.62 16.37 -3.85
C SER A 121 -4.70 15.43 -2.64
N ALA A 122 -4.47 14.12 -2.83
CA ALA A 122 -4.55 13.16 -1.73
C ALA A 122 -3.55 13.50 -0.62
N ALA A 123 -4.03 13.44 0.63
CA ALA A 123 -3.24 13.77 1.81
C ALA A 123 -2.09 12.77 2.03
N VAL A 124 -2.32 11.49 1.73
CA VAL A 124 -1.31 10.42 1.81
C VAL A 124 -0.46 10.39 0.54
N ASP A 125 0.86 10.34 0.70
CA ASP A 125 1.79 10.21 -0.42
C ASP A 125 1.79 8.79 -0.99
N VAL A 126 1.91 7.77 -0.13
CA VAL A 126 2.01 6.36 -0.53
C VAL A 126 1.08 5.48 0.31
N CYS A 127 0.29 4.63 -0.36
CA CYS A 127 -0.47 3.56 0.29
C CYS A 127 0.05 2.19 -0.16
N ILE A 128 0.40 1.33 0.79
CA ILE A 128 0.79 -0.06 0.57
C ILE A 128 -0.32 -0.94 1.12
N ASP A 129 -1.06 -1.62 0.25
CA ASP A 129 -2.18 -2.47 0.66
C ASP A 129 -1.81 -3.95 0.63
N LEU A 130 -1.88 -4.62 1.78
CA LEU A 130 -1.43 -5.98 1.97
C LEU A 130 -2.56 -6.98 1.73
N HIS A 131 -2.32 -7.96 0.85
CA HIS A 131 -3.24 -9.02 0.45
C HIS A 131 -2.60 -10.39 0.59
N THR A 132 -3.45 -11.41 0.56
CA THR A 132 -3.06 -12.81 0.35
C THR A 132 -3.96 -13.44 -0.68
N THR A 133 -3.54 -14.58 -1.22
CA THR A 133 -4.33 -15.30 -2.22
C THR A 133 -4.18 -16.80 -2.00
N THR A 134 -5.23 -17.55 -2.37
CA THR A 134 -5.19 -19.02 -2.41
C THR A 134 -4.49 -19.54 -3.66
N ALA A 135 -4.28 -18.69 -4.67
CA ALA A 135 -3.50 -19.03 -5.84
C ALA A 135 -2.01 -19.15 -5.48
N ASN A 136 -1.26 -19.98 -6.22
CA ASN A 136 0.19 -20.14 -6.04
C ASN A 136 0.98 -18.95 -6.65
N MET A 137 0.68 -17.73 -6.19
CA MET A 137 1.27 -16.48 -6.67
C MET A 137 2.59 -16.14 -5.98
N GLY A 138 2.97 -16.82 -4.89
CA GLY A 138 4.20 -16.51 -4.18
C GLY A 138 4.27 -15.05 -3.75
N ALA A 139 5.46 -14.52 -3.48
CA ALA A 139 5.62 -13.08 -3.26
C ALA A 139 5.37 -12.33 -4.58
N THR A 140 4.37 -11.46 -4.60
CA THR A 140 4.00 -10.67 -5.78
C THR A 140 3.77 -9.22 -5.37
N ILE A 141 4.34 -8.29 -6.10
CA ILE A 141 3.97 -6.87 -6.00
C ILE A 141 3.05 -6.57 -7.18
N ILE A 142 1.89 -5.98 -6.90
CA ILE A 142 0.94 -5.54 -7.93
C ILE A 142 0.99 -4.01 -7.97
N VAL A 143 1.26 -3.46 -9.16
CA VAL A 143 1.33 -2.02 -9.41
C VAL A 143 0.41 -1.65 -10.57
N ASP A 144 -0.02 -0.40 -10.61
CA ASP A 144 -0.80 0.12 -11.73
C ASP A 144 0.07 0.91 -12.71
N GLU A 145 -0.26 0.85 -13.99
CA GLU A 145 0.43 1.55 -15.09
C GLU A 145 0.47 3.08 -14.87
N TRP A 146 -0.60 3.65 -14.31
CA TRP A 146 -0.69 5.08 -14.05
C TRP A 146 0.24 5.56 -12.92
N CYS A 147 0.89 4.67 -12.17
CA CYS A 147 1.70 5.01 -10.99
C CYS A 147 3.21 4.73 -11.21
N PRO A 148 3.96 5.66 -11.84
CA PRO A 148 5.40 5.51 -12.07
C PRO A 148 6.21 5.26 -10.80
N LEU A 149 5.83 5.87 -9.65
CA LEU A 149 6.55 5.66 -8.41
C LEU A 149 6.41 4.21 -7.91
N ALA A 150 5.21 3.63 -7.98
CA ALA A 150 5.00 2.23 -7.59
C ALA A 150 5.80 1.27 -8.47
N GLN A 151 5.86 1.51 -9.79
CA GLN A 151 6.69 0.72 -10.70
C GLN A 151 8.18 0.80 -10.34
N ARG A 152 8.68 2.00 -10.01
CA ARG A 152 10.08 2.18 -9.56
C ARG A 152 10.34 1.47 -8.23
N ILE A 153 9.40 1.53 -7.29
CA ILE A 153 9.48 0.79 -6.01
C ILE A 153 9.55 -0.71 -6.30
N ALA A 154 8.68 -1.25 -7.15
CA ALA A 154 8.67 -2.67 -7.50
C ALA A 154 9.99 -3.10 -8.18
N ALA A 155 10.50 -2.30 -9.11
CA ALA A 155 11.80 -2.55 -9.76
C ALA A 155 12.97 -2.54 -8.77
N TYR A 156 12.96 -1.59 -7.83
CA TYR A 156 13.97 -1.51 -6.78
C TYR A 156 13.93 -2.73 -5.85
N ILE A 157 12.74 -3.12 -5.39
CA ILE A 157 12.59 -4.30 -4.52
C ILE A 157 13.03 -5.56 -5.28
N LEU A 158 12.64 -5.73 -6.54
CA LEU A 158 13.08 -6.84 -7.37
C LEU A 158 14.61 -6.92 -7.47
N GLN A 159 15.28 -5.79 -7.71
CA GLN A 159 16.75 -5.73 -7.75
C GLN A 159 17.39 -6.15 -6.42
N LYS A 160 16.77 -5.80 -5.29
CA LYS A 160 17.28 -6.14 -3.94
C LYS A 160 16.88 -7.55 -3.48
N TRP A 161 15.85 -8.13 -4.07
CA TRP A 161 15.30 -9.42 -3.68
C TRP A 161 16.13 -10.60 -4.20
N GLU A 162 16.48 -10.57 -5.49
CA GLU A 162 17.15 -11.69 -6.18
C GLU A 162 18.46 -12.17 -5.51
N PRO A 163 19.32 -11.32 -4.92
CA PRO A 163 20.53 -11.80 -4.25
C PRO A 163 20.30 -12.51 -2.91
N CYS A 164 19.11 -12.41 -2.30
CA CYS A 164 18.91 -12.73 -0.89
C CYS A 164 17.83 -13.79 -0.59
N HIS A 165 17.06 -14.23 -1.58
CA HIS A 165 15.89 -15.08 -1.35
C HIS A 165 15.84 -16.30 -2.28
N ALA A 166 15.50 -17.46 -1.71
CA ALA A 166 15.36 -18.71 -2.46
C ALA A 166 14.11 -18.75 -3.38
N HIS A 167 13.16 -17.84 -3.18
CA HIS A 167 11.92 -17.76 -3.95
C HIS A 167 11.90 -16.52 -4.82
N ARG A 168 11.46 -16.65 -6.06
CA ARG A 168 11.36 -15.55 -7.02
C ARG A 168 10.26 -14.56 -6.61
N LEU A 169 10.57 -13.27 -6.64
CA LEU A 169 9.59 -12.19 -6.54
C LEU A 169 8.97 -11.93 -7.91
N ARG A 170 7.65 -11.74 -7.95
CA ARG A 170 6.94 -11.36 -9.18
C ARG A 170 6.46 -9.92 -9.09
N VAL A 171 6.40 -9.26 -10.24
CA VAL A 171 5.75 -7.96 -10.39
C VAL A 171 4.65 -8.12 -11.42
N MET A 172 3.43 -7.76 -11.05
CA MET A 172 2.26 -7.75 -11.93
C MET A 172 1.84 -6.29 -12.15
N VAL A 173 1.60 -5.93 -13.40
CA VAL A 173 1.16 -4.58 -13.77
C VAL A 173 -0.29 -4.64 -14.21
N HIS A 174 -1.15 -3.84 -13.58
CA HIS A 174 -2.49 -3.57 -14.09
C HIS A 174 -2.42 -2.41 -15.08
N GLU A 175 -2.94 -2.62 -16.28
CA GLU A 175 -2.89 -1.67 -17.40
C GLU A 175 -4.29 -1.15 -17.72
N GLY A 176 -4.35 -0.01 -18.43
CA GLY A 176 -5.58 0.46 -19.05
C GLY A 176 -6.60 1.13 -18.12
N MET A 177 -6.22 1.48 -16.89
CA MET A 177 -7.01 2.33 -16.00
C MET A 177 -6.22 3.59 -15.62
N THR A 178 -6.90 4.74 -15.63
CA THR A 178 -6.39 5.94 -14.96
C THR A 178 -6.61 5.83 -13.46
N GLN A 179 -5.91 6.65 -12.67
CA GLN A 179 -6.05 6.62 -11.20
C GLN A 179 -7.51 6.74 -10.76
N ASP A 180 -8.27 7.69 -11.33
CA ASP A 180 -9.69 7.91 -11.00
C ASP A 180 -10.59 6.70 -11.28
N GLN A 181 -10.24 5.88 -12.28
CA GLN A 181 -10.95 4.65 -12.62
C GLN A 181 -10.56 3.47 -11.74
N THR A 182 -9.31 3.42 -11.25
CA THR A 182 -8.79 2.30 -10.46
C THR A 182 -9.62 2.07 -9.20
N PRO A 183 -10.22 0.90 -8.98
CA PRO A 183 -11.18 0.73 -7.89
C PRO A 183 -10.55 0.22 -6.58
N TYR A 184 -9.22 0.12 -6.52
CA TYR A 184 -8.46 -0.47 -5.40
C TYR A 184 -8.18 0.54 -4.28
N LEU A 185 -8.08 0.08 -3.04
CA LEU A 185 -7.86 0.95 -1.86
C LEU A 185 -6.59 1.80 -2.02
N CYS A 186 -5.47 1.19 -2.43
CA CYS A 186 -4.19 1.88 -2.56
C CYS A 186 -4.23 3.06 -3.55
N SER A 187 -5.18 3.09 -4.48
CA SER A 187 -5.34 4.16 -5.48
C SER A 187 -5.85 5.49 -4.88
N VAL A 188 -6.33 5.47 -3.63
CA VAL A 188 -6.76 6.69 -2.90
C VAL A 188 -5.59 7.62 -2.61
N ALA A 189 -4.40 7.08 -2.33
CA ALA A 189 -3.20 7.88 -2.11
C ALA A 189 -2.63 8.39 -3.44
N ARG A 190 -1.71 9.39 -3.38
CA ARG A 190 -1.04 9.89 -4.60
C ARG A 190 -0.29 8.78 -5.35
N HIS A 191 0.25 7.82 -4.60
CA HIS A 191 0.86 6.61 -5.13
C HIS A 191 0.37 5.39 -4.35
N GLY A 192 0.16 4.28 -5.06
CA GLY A 192 -0.32 3.05 -4.45
C GLY A 192 0.31 1.80 -5.05
N LEU A 193 0.50 0.77 -4.22
CA LEU A 193 0.84 -0.59 -4.64
C LEU A 193 0.17 -1.61 -3.72
N GLN A 194 0.03 -2.84 -4.21
CA GLN A 194 -0.46 -3.98 -3.44
C GLN A 194 0.65 -5.03 -3.31
N ILE A 195 0.68 -5.75 -2.18
CA ILE A 195 1.63 -6.84 -1.89
C ILE A 195 0.86 -8.05 -1.40
#